data_AF-U7UUE4-F1
#
_entry.id   AF-U7UUE4-F1
#
_cell.length_a   1.000
_cell.length_b   1.000
_cell.length_c   1.000
_cell.angle_alpha   90.00
_cell.angle_beta   90.00
_cell.angle_gamma   90.00
#
_symmetry.space_group_name_H-M   'P 1'
#
loop_
_entity.id
_entity.type
_entity.pdbx_description
1 polymer ?
#
loop_
_entity_poly.entity_id
_entity_poly.type
_entity_poly.pdbx_seq_one_letter_code
_entity_poly.pdbx_strand_id
1 'polypeptide(L)'
;MPNFGLSDMLRYILSLFKQAPGEGKRRGHRIVYFLLTFVVIYVLCFQWQLLVSLGLGADNLSAMAYGLIPSVGSVVLSLALYHRCLSPSAILPTAFVALSWIIVGPLLSYTSLVNGNTIYLNNIYDIYVGLYGFALLFLINMLVNQYLPRKIGAALMTGLQLAAASINLLQLIYYYLYSSSITTSGALIIFQTGPAETLEYLHSLGAAMICLVVFFLIVLLGIFYALNYNQPHLPKTKAYRLVLPLFSLLITVPCLTALGEEIFPQAFPVRTFIDTHDYLKSALLYAENHDEKFAALQAVQLNPAPYPNTVIVIIGESETRTLMNAYDSTHVPNTPWLTAAKEDPHFTLFTNAYACVWYTVPVLEHALTESNFYNDLQFNQSISIIDMAKKAGYKTYWFSNQGSVGVADTPISLIANTADVAEWVDRDLKESTLDGALLKFLDRVNPNEKNFIVLHIMGSHIEYRNRYPAEFQRFNDGKINQEADFDNTILYTDWFLSQVFTYAETNLNLDAMIYFSDHGSDPDIARQPDGASFKVLRIPMFCYLSDDYMRRNGDVAATIKSHANCYFTNDLEYEFICGVLNMQSPNYDPTFSLASPLWHMERKDLVTRFGRTSLLEDTEY
;
A
#
# COMPACT_ATOMS: atom_id res chain seq x y z
N MET A 1 -40.36 -3.15 3.65
CA MET A 1 -40.94 -4.50 3.81
C MET A 1 -40.22 -5.19 4.96
N PRO A 2 -40.88 -6.02 5.79
CA PRO A 2 -40.62 -6.05 7.23
C PRO A 2 -39.19 -6.47 7.57
N ASN A 3 -38.57 -5.71 8.48
CA ASN A 3 -37.26 -5.94 9.10
C ASN A 3 -37.19 -7.36 9.68
N PHE A 4 -36.59 -8.30 8.93
CA PHE A 4 -36.12 -9.56 9.47
C PHE A 4 -34.69 -9.35 9.97
N GLY A 5 -34.56 -9.00 11.25
CA GLY A 5 -33.25 -8.74 11.87
C GLY A 5 -32.53 -10.03 12.27
N LEU A 6 -31.23 -9.92 12.60
CA LEU A 6 -30.39 -11.01 13.13
C LEU A 6 -31.06 -11.77 14.30
N SER A 7 -31.90 -11.08 15.09
CA SER A 7 -32.70 -11.64 16.18
C SER A 7 -33.77 -12.65 15.71
N ASP A 8 -34.38 -12.40 14.54
CA ASP A 8 -35.42 -13.26 13.98
C ASP A 8 -34.80 -14.47 13.30
N MET A 9 -33.61 -14.30 12.72
CA MET A 9 -32.77 -15.39 12.24
C MET A 9 -32.34 -16.31 13.40
N LEU A 10 -31.87 -15.75 14.52
CA LEU A 10 -31.53 -16.53 15.72
C LEU A 10 -32.75 -17.24 16.31
N ARG A 11 -33.92 -16.58 16.36
CA ARG A 11 -35.16 -17.21 16.81
C ARG A 11 -35.63 -18.33 15.87
N TYR A 12 -35.50 -18.14 14.56
CA TYR A 12 -35.82 -19.17 13.56
C TYR A 12 -34.85 -20.35 13.63
N ILE A 13 -33.55 -20.10 13.70
CA ILE A 13 -32.49 -21.10 13.92
C ILE A 13 -32.78 -21.87 15.21
N LEU A 14 -33.06 -21.17 16.32
CA LEU A 14 -33.44 -21.78 17.62
C LEU A 14 -34.71 -22.64 17.53
N SER A 15 -35.67 -22.29 16.65
CA SER A 15 -36.89 -23.06 16.43
C SER A 15 -36.64 -24.42 15.77
N LEU A 16 -35.57 -24.54 14.96
CA LEU A 16 -35.15 -25.82 14.37
C LEU A 16 -34.65 -26.83 15.42
N PHE A 17 -34.27 -26.38 16.63
CA PHE A 17 -33.74 -27.23 17.70
C PHE A 17 -34.78 -27.71 18.72
N LYS A 18 -36.03 -27.21 18.70
CA LYS A 18 -37.00 -27.42 19.80
C LYS A 18 -37.88 -28.68 19.72
N GLN A 19 -37.62 -29.70 18.88
CA GLN A 19 -38.55 -30.84 18.74
C GLN A 19 -38.02 -32.21 19.22
N ALA A 20 -38.70 -32.73 20.25
CA ALA A 20 -38.61 -34.10 20.78
C ALA A 20 -39.23 -35.16 19.83
N PRO A 21 -38.85 -36.46 19.91
CA PRO A 21 -38.96 -37.44 18.82
C PRO A 21 -40.36 -38.09 18.64
N GLY A 22 -40.62 -38.62 17.44
CA GLY A 22 -41.87 -39.30 17.04
C GLY A 22 -41.89 -39.55 15.52
N GLU A 23 -41.82 -40.80 15.10
CA GLU A 23 -41.50 -41.20 13.72
C GLU A 23 -42.78 -41.54 12.92
N GLY A 24 -42.87 -41.11 11.66
CA GLY A 24 -44.00 -41.42 10.77
C GLY A 24 -44.41 -40.23 9.89
N LYS A 25 -45.20 -39.28 10.43
CA LYS A 25 -45.65 -38.06 9.71
C LYS A 25 -44.57 -36.97 9.51
N ARG A 26 -43.34 -37.20 9.99
CA ARG A 26 -42.28 -36.17 10.14
C ARG A 26 -41.24 -36.08 9.03
N ARG A 27 -41.31 -36.90 7.98
CA ARG A 27 -40.32 -36.86 6.89
C ARG A 27 -40.58 -35.71 5.91
N GLY A 28 -41.86 -35.49 5.54
CA GLY A 28 -42.27 -34.37 4.68
C GLY A 28 -41.96 -33.00 5.30
N HIS A 29 -42.29 -32.80 6.58
CA HIS A 29 -42.01 -31.56 7.30
C HIS A 29 -40.51 -31.20 7.33
N ARG A 30 -39.62 -32.20 7.46
CA ARG A 30 -38.16 -31.98 7.50
C ARG A 30 -37.55 -31.55 6.17
N ILE A 31 -38.00 -32.17 5.07
CA ILE A 31 -37.59 -31.75 3.72
C ILE A 31 -38.04 -30.31 3.47
N VAL A 32 -39.27 -29.97 3.88
CA VAL A 32 -39.79 -28.60 3.81
C VAL A 32 -38.91 -27.61 4.58
N TYR A 33 -38.46 -27.93 5.81
CA TYR A 33 -37.55 -27.05 6.56
C TYR A 33 -36.22 -26.79 5.86
N PHE A 34 -35.58 -27.82 5.27
CA PHE A 34 -34.34 -27.63 4.54
C PHE A 34 -34.53 -26.88 3.23
N LEU A 35 -35.63 -27.10 2.51
CA LEU A 35 -36.00 -26.32 1.33
C LEU A 35 -36.26 -24.85 1.69
N LEU A 36 -36.97 -24.58 2.78
CA LEU A 36 -37.16 -23.22 3.28
C LEU A 36 -35.83 -22.58 3.69
N THR A 37 -34.96 -23.33 4.37
CA THR A 37 -33.62 -22.85 4.74
C THR A 37 -32.81 -22.48 3.49
N PHE A 38 -32.84 -23.33 2.45
CA PHE A 38 -32.22 -23.04 1.16
C PHE A 38 -32.75 -21.73 0.58
N VAL A 39 -34.08 -21.59 0.46
CA VAL A 39 -34.70 -20.40 -0.12
C VAL A 39 -34.34 -19.14 0.67
N VAL A 40 -34.36 -19.20 2.01
CA VAL A 40 -34.02 -18.07 2.86
C VAL A 40 -32.56 -17.66 2.69
N ILE A 41 -31.61 -18.59 2.76
CA ILE A 41 -30.19 -18.27 2.60
C ILE A 41 -29.92 -17.73 1.19
N TYR A 42 -30.51 -18.36 0.16
CA TYR A 42 -30.38 -17.92 -1.23
C TYR A 42 -30.89 -16.48 -1.41
N VAL A 43 -32.11 -16.19 -0.96
CA VAL A 43 -32.71 -14.86 -1.11
C VAL A 43 -31.92 -13.81 -0.33
N LEU A 44 -31.47 -14.12 0.88
CA LEU A 44 -30.67 -13.19 1.68
C LEU A 44 -29.32 -12.89 1.04
N CYS A 45 -28.61 -13.91 0.53
CA CYS A 45 -27.33 -13.71 -0.16
C CYS A 45 -27.50 -12.93 -1.46
N PHE A 46 -28.54 -13.23 -2.23
CA PHE A 46 -28.87 -12.52 -3.45
C PHE A 46 -29.19 -11.04 -3.17
N GLN A 47 -30.05 -10.77 -2.18
CA GLN A 47 -30.36 -9.40 -1.77
C GLN A 47 -29.14 -8.67 -1.24
N TRP A 48 -28.33 -9.34 -0.42
CA TRP A 48 -27.11 -8.77 0.12
C TRP A 48 -26.14 -8.37 -0.99
N GLN A 49 -25.90 -9.24 -1.98
CA GLN A 49 -25.04 -8.94 -3.12
C GLN A 49 -25.50 -7.69 -3.88
N LEU A 50 -26.81 -7.51 -4.07
CA LEU A 50 -27.35 -6.31 -4.71
C LEU A 50 -27.13 -5.03 -3.89
N LEU A 51 -27.06 -5.14 -2.55
CA LEU A 51 -26.83 -3.99 -1.67
C LEU A 51 -25.36 -3.58 -1.59
N VAL A 52 -24.44 -4.53 -1.75
CA VAL A 52 -23.00 -4.31 -1.56
C VAL A 52 -22.20 -4.36 -2.86
N SER A 53 -22.85 -4.29 -4.02
CA SER A 53 -22.17 -4.29 -5.32
C SER A 53 -22.68 -3.17 -6.21
N LEU A 54 -21.85 -2.74 -7.17
CA LEU A 54 -22.11 -1.60 -8.05
C LEU A 54 -21.90 -2.00 -9.52
N GLY A 55 -22.71 -1.43 -10.41
CA GLY A 55 -22.53 -1.60 -11.86
C GLY A 55 -22.73 -3.03 -12.40
N LEU A 56 -23.46 -3.89 -11.68
CA LEU A 56 -23.68 -5.28 -12.11
C LEU A 56 -24.53 -5.34 -13.39
N GLY A 57 -23.94 -5.87 -14.47
CA GLY A 57 -24.65 -6.16 -15.72
C GLY A 57 -25.53 -7.40 -15.66
N ALA A 58 -26.31 -7.64 -16.72
CA ALA A 58 -27.21 -8.80 -16.82
C ALA A 58 -26.46 -10.14 -16.70
N ASP A 59 -25.26 -10.22 -17.28
CA ASP A 59 -24.42 -11.42 -17.22
C ASP A 59 -23.93 -11.70 -15.79
N ASN A 60 -23.56 -10.65 -15.04
CA ASN A 60 -23.18 -10.77 -13.63
C ASN A 60 -24.34 -11.25 -12.76
N LEU A 61 -25.54 -10.70 -12.99
CA LEU A 61 -26.75 -11.10 -12.27
C LEU A 61 -27.11 -12.57 -12.55
N SER A 62 -26.98 -12.98 -13.81
CA SER A 62 -27.19 -14.36 -14.25
C SER A 62 -26.17 -15.30 -13.59
N ALA A 63 -24.88 -14.98 -13.69
CA ALA A 63 -23.80 -15.77 -13.10
C ALA A 63 -23.94 -15.91 -11.58
N MET A 64 -24.28 -14.81 -10.88
CA MET A 64 -24.60 -14.83 -9.45
C MET A 64 -25.77 -15.78 -9.15
N ALA A 65 -26.88 -15.66 -9.87
CA ALA A 65 -28.08 -16.46 -9.60
C ALA A 65 -27.78 -17.96 -9.70
N TYR A 66 -27.04 -18.38 -10.73
CA TYR A 66 -26.65 -19.78 -10.90
C TYR A 66 -25.59 -20.24 -9.89
N GLY A 67 -24.59 -19.42 -9.59
CA GLY A 67 -23.51 -19.77 -8.66
C GLY A 67 -23.95 -19.84 -7.19
N LEU A 68 -25.01 -19.13 -6.80
CA LEU A 68 -25.60 -19.24 -5.45
C LEU A 68 -26.28 -20.60 -5.20
N ILE A 69 -26.76 -21.29 -6.23
CA ILE A 69 -27.45 -22.58 -6.08
C ILE A 69 -26.53 -23.66 -5.46
N PRO A 70 -25.35 -23.99 -6.03
CA PRO A 70 -24.47 -25.01 -5.48
C PRO A 70 -23.85 -24.60 -4.13
N SER A 71 -23.58 -23.32 -3.91
CA SER A 71 -22.99 -22.82 -2.65
C SER A 71 -23.97 -22.90 -1.48
N VAL A 72 -25.21 -22.41 -1.64
CA VAL A 72 -26.28 -22.56 -0.64
C VAL A 72 -26.67 -24.03 -0.48
N GLY A 73 -26.69 -24.79 -1.58
CA GLY A 73 -26.93 -26.22 -1.59
C GLY A 73 -25.94 -26.96 -0.68
N SER A 74 -24.65 -26.62 -0.75
CA SER A 74 -23.60 -27.22 0.06
C SER A 74 -23.81 -26.99 1.56
N VAL A 75 -24.24 -25.79 1.96
CA VAL A 75 -24.59 -25.46 3.35
C VAL A 75 -25.75 -26.34 3.84
N VAL A 76 -26.85 -26.35 3.08
CA VAL A 76 -28.09 -27.06 3.47
C VAL A 76 -27.88 -28.57 3.48
N LEU A 77 -27.17 -29.11 2.50
CA LEU A 77 -26.85 -30.54 2.43
C LEU A 77 -25.95 -30.96 3.61
N SER A 78 -24.96 -30.15 3.97
CA SER A 78 -24.09 -30.42 5.12
C SER A 78 -24.87 -30.49 6.43
N LEU A 79 -25.81 -29.55 6.64
CA LEU A 79 -26.72 -29.57 7.80
C LEU A 79 -27.68 -30.77 7.76
N ALA A 80 -28.18 -31.12 6.58
CA ALA A 80 -29.09 -32.24 6.40
C ALA A 80 -28.43 -33.59 6.72
N LEU A 81 -27.15 -33.78 6.34
CA LEU A 81 -26.38 -35.00 6.64
C LEU A 81 -26.31 -35.28 8.15
N TYR A 82 -26.17 -34.23 8.97
CA TYR A 82 -26.02 -34.33 10.42
C TYR A 82 -27.24 -33.83 11.22
N HIS A 83 -28.42 -33.75 10.58
CA HIS A 83 -29.64 -33.14 11.16
C HIS A 83 -29.99 -33.63 12.59
N ARG A 84 -29.73 -34.91 12.90
CA ARG A 84 -30.04 -35.51 14.21
C ARG A 84 -29.07 -35.09 15.34
N CYS A 85 -27.95 -34.46 15.00
CA CYS A 85 -26.89 -34.07 15.93
C CYS A 85 -26.55 -32.57 15.86
N LEU A 86 -27.40 -31.77 15.22
CA LEU A 86 -27.21 -30.33 15.18
C LEU A 86 -27.32 -29.74 16.59
N SER A 87 -26.36 -28.90 16.94
CA SER A 87 -26.34 -28.15 18.18
C SER A 87 -25.80 -26.74 17.92
N PRO A 88 -26.15 -25.74 18.75
CA PRO A 88 -25.57 -24.40 18.63
C PRO A 88 -24.03 -24.42 18.65
N SER A 89 -23.43 -25.23 19.52
CA SER A 89 -21.97 -25.45 19.60
C SER A 89 -21.33 -25.97 18.31
N ALA A 90 -22.06 -26.77 17.53
CA ALA A 90 -21.57 -27.32 16.27
C ALA A 90 -21.68 -26.34 15.10
N ILE A 91 -22.58 -25.36 15.19
CA ILE A 91 -22.94 -24.47 14.08
C ILE A 91 -22.37 -23.06 14.29
N LEU A 92 -22.50 -22.49 15.49
CA LEU A 92 -22.19 -21.08 15.75
C LEU A 92 -20.73 -20.69 15.41
N PRO A 93 -19.69 -21.46 15.77
CA PRO A 93 -18.32 -21.09 15.40
C PRO A 93 -18.14 -21.00 13.89
N THR A 94 -18.61 -22.01 13.15
CA THR A 94 -18.53 -22.04 11.69
C THR A 94 -19.42 -20.99 11.02
N ALA A 95 -20.63 -20.77 11.55
CA ALA A 95 -21.54 -19.73 11.07
C ALA A 95 -20.95 -18.33 11.26
N PHE A 96 -20.26 -18.08 12.38
CA PHE A 96 -19.59 -16.81 12.62
C PHE A 96 -18.51 -16.55 11.56
N VAL A 97 -17.66 -17.54 11.28
CA VAL A 97 -16.63 -17.42 10.22
C VAL A 97 -17.28 -17.16 8.86
N ALA A 98 -18.29 -17.95 8.50
CA ALA A 98 -19.00 -17.81 7.23
C ALA A 98 -19.68 -16.44 7.06
N LEU A 99 -20.37 -15.97 8.10
CA LEU A 99 -21.00 -14.66 8.10
C LEU A 99 -19.97 -13.53 8.07
N SER A 100 -18.80 -13.70 8.69
CA SER A 100 -17.73 -12.71 8.58
C SER A 100 -17.28 -12.52 7.14
N TRP A 101 -17.15 -13.59 6.36
CA TRP A 101 -16.82 -13.51 4.93
C TRP A 101 -17.96 -12.90 4.11
N ILE A 102 -19.21 -13.32 4.34
CA ILE A 102 -20.36 -12.79 3.61
C ILE A 102 -20.51 -11.28 3.85
N ILE A 103 -20.19 -10.78 5.04
CA ILE A 103 -20.52 -9.41 5.46
C ILE A 103 -19.32 -8.47 5.38
N VAL A 104 -18.18 -8.82 5.99
CA VAL A 104 -17.09 -7.88 6.26
C VAL A 104 -16.48 -7.34 4.97
N GLY A 105 -15.86 -8.20 4.15
CA GLY A 105 -15.21 -7.76 2.91
C GLY A 105 -16.15 -6.95 2.01
N PRO A 106 -17.35 -7.45 1.67
CA PRO A 106 -18.31 -6.74 0.83
C PRO A 106 -18.78 -5.40 1.39
N LEU A 107 -19.05 -5.32 2.69
CA LEU A 107 -19.49 -4.07 3.33
C LEU A 107 -18.35 -3.05 3.34
N LEU A 108 -17.15 -3.47 3.71
CA LEU A 108 -16.00 -2.56 3.80
C LEU A 108 -15.57 -2.06 2.42
N SER A 109 -15.52 -2.94 1.41
CA SER A 109 -15.20 -2.53 0.04
C SER A 109 -16.27 -1.60 -0.54
N TYR A 110 -17.56 -1.90 -0.34
CA TYR A 110 -18.65 -1.02 -0.78
C TYR A 110 -18.60 0.35 -0.12
N THR A 111 -18.50 0.40 1.21
CA THR A 111 -18.48 1.67 1.96
C THR A 111 -17.27 2.54 1.61
N SER A 112 -16.12 1.92 1.35
CA SER A 112 -14.90 2.64 0.97
C SER A 112 -14.95 3.14 -0.48
N LEU A 113 -15.47 2.32 -1.40
CA LEU A 113 -15.33 2.57 -2.83
C LEU A 113 -16.54 3.28 -3.47
N VAL A 114 -17.72 3.28 -2.83
CA VAL A 114 -18.95 3.88 -3.38
C VAL A 114 -18.85 5.39 -3.57
N ASN A 115 -18.04 6.06 -2.75
CA ASN A 115 -17.79 7.51 -2.87
C ASN A 115 -16.56 7.82 -3.75
N GLY A 116 -15.76 6.81 -4.10
CA GLY A 116 -14.76 6.92 -5.17
C GLY A 116 -15.44 6.79 -6.52
N ASN A 117 -14.79 7.23 -7.60
CA ASN A 117 -15.30 7.11 -8.99
C ASN A 117 -15.41 5.65 -9.51
N THR A 118 -15.72 4.70 -8.62
CA THR A 118 -15.88 3.27 -8.88
C THR A 118 -17.20 3.01 -9.59
N ILE A 119 -17.11 2.68 -10.88
CA ILE A 119 -18.29 2.38 -11.71
C ILE A 119 -18.74 0.92 -11.61
N TYR A 120 -17.87 0.02 -11.12
CA TYR A 120 -18.13 -1.41 -11.04
C TYR A 120 -17.47 -2.02 -9.80
N LEU A 121 -18.24 -2.80 -9.03
CA LEU A 121 -17.79 -3.55 -7.86
C LEU A 121 -18.60 -4.84 -7.75
N ASN A 122 -17.93 -6.00 -7.72
CA ASN A 122 -18.59 -7.30 -7.63
C ASN A 122 -18.06 -8.12 -6.46
N ASN A 123 -18.85 -8.18 -5.38
CA ASN A 123 -18.46 -8.81 -4.12
C ASN A 123 -18.97 -10.26 -3.95
N ILE A 124 -19.35 -10.93 -5.05
CA ILE A 124 -19.99 -12.26 -4.97
C ILE A 124 -19.04 -13.36 -4.45
N TYR A 125 -17.74 -13.22 -4.70
CA TYR A 125 -16.75 -14.23 -4.33
C TYR A 125 -16.63 -14.38 -2.81
N ASP A 126 -16.66 -13.28 -2.06
CA ASP A 126 -16.69 -13.29 -0.59
C ASP A 126 -17.90 -14.05 -0.03
N ILE A 127 -19.06 -13.87 -0.66
CA ILE A 127 -20.29 -14.60 -0.30
C ILE A 127 -20.09 -16.11 -0.55
N TYR A 128 -19.50 -16.47 -1.70
CA TYR A 128 -19.18 -17.87 -2.00
C TYR A 128 -18.15 -18.45 -1.03
N VAL A 129 -17.11 -17.70 -0.64
CA VAL A 129 -16.13 -18.12 0.38
C VAL A 129 -16.84 -18.42 1.69
N GLY A 130 -17.76 -17.55 2.13
CA GLY A 130 -18.52 -17.79 3.35
C GLY A 130 -19.41 -19.04 3.28
N LEU A 131 -20.12 -19.26 2.16
CA LEU A 131 -21.04 -20.39 1.99
C LEU A 131 -20.30 -21.74 1.86
N TYR A 132 -19.32 -21.83 0.96
CA TYR A 132 -18.53 -23.06 0.80
C TYR A 132 -17.63 -23.29 2.02
N GLY A 133 -17.06 -22.23 2.60
CA GLY A 133 -16.30 -22.27 3.84
C GLY A 133 -17.13 -22.78 5.02
N PHE A 134 -18.41 -22.39 5.12
CA PHE A 134 -19.32 -22.97 6.11
C PHE A 134 -19.43 -24.49 5.95
N ALA A 135 -19.75 -24.96 4.75
CA ALA A 135 -19.93 -26.38 4.47
C ALA A 135 -18.66 -27.16 4.82
N LEU A 136 -17.50 -26.68 4.36
CA LEU A 136 -16.20 -27.30 4.59
C LEU A 136 -15.85 -27.37 6.09
N LEU A 137 -15.86 -26.23 6.78
CA LEU A 137 -15.52 -26.17 8.21
C LEU A 137 -16.50 -26.95 9.07
N PHE A 138 -17.80 -26.96 8.72
CA PHE A 138 -18.80 -27.73 9.45
C PHE A 138 -18.58 -29.24 9.29
N LEU A 139 -18.33 -29.73 8.07
CA LEU A 139 -18.09 -31.15 7.82
C LEU A 139 -16.77 -31.62 8.46
N ILE A 140 -15.71 -30.80 8.40
CA ILE A 140 -14.45 -31.06 9.12
C ILE A 140 -14.71 -31.11 10.63
N ASN A 141 -15.49 -30.17 11.18
CA ASN A 141 -15.84 -30.17 12.60
C ASN A 141 -16.56 -31.47 13.01
N MET A 142 -17.48 -31.97 12.18
CA MET A 142 -18.16 -33.25 12.43
C MET A 142 -17.17 -34.43 12.44
N LEU A 143 -16.23 -34.47 11.50
CA LEU A 143 -15.18 -35.49 11.46
C LEU A 143 -14.27 -35.43 12.69
N VAL A 144 -13.79 -34.23 13.04
CA VAL A 144 -12.94 -34.01 14.21
C VAL A 144 -13.65 -34.44 15.50
N ASN A 145 -14.91 -34.06 15.69
CA ASN A 145 -15.70 -34.47 16.85
C ASN A 145 -16.00 -35.98 16.90
N GLN A 146 -15.96 -36.67 15.75
CA GLN A 146 -16.17 -38.12 15.66
C GLN A 146 -14.92 -38.93 16.03
N TYR A 147 -13.73 -38.46 15.65
CA TYR A 147 -12.50 -39.26 15.68
C TYR A 147 -11.44 -38.75 16.66
N LEU A 148 -11.42 -37.47 17.00
CA LEU A 148 -10.42 -36.89 17.90
C LEU A 148 -10.92 -36.77 19.34
N PRO A 149 -10.01 -36.84 20.34
CA PRO A 149 -10.34 -36.53 21.72
C PRO A 149 -10.84 -35.10 21.87
N ARG A 150 -11.82 -34.88 22.74
CA ARG A 150 -12.54 -33.61 22.91
C ARG A 150 -11.64 -32.37 23.01
N LYS A 151 -10.60 -32.43 23.86
CA LYS A 151 -9.64 -31.33 24.05
C LYS A 151 -8.87 -31.00 22.77
N ILE A 152 -8.34 -32.04 22.11
CA ILE A 152 -7.53 -31.90 20.90
C ILE A 152 -8.40 -31.41 19.73
N GLY A 153 -9.58 -32.01 19.56
CA GLY A 153 -10.52 -31.60 18.52
C GLY A 153 -11.00 -30.17 18.68
N ALA A 154 -11.29 -29.74 19.91
CA ALA A 154 -11.67 -28.36 20.20
C ALA A 154 -10.54 -27.37 19.90
N ALA A 155 -9.30 -27.68 20.29
CA ALA A 155 -8.14 -26.85 19.98
C ALA A 155 -7.90 -26.75 18.47
N LEU A 156 -7.93 -27.87 17.76
CA LEU A 156 -7.73 -27.93 16.31
C LEU A 156 -8.78 -27.10 15.55
N MET A 157 -10.07 -27.32 15.85
CA MET A 157 -11.15 -26.60 15.17
C MET A 157 -11.16 -25.12 15.50
N THR A 158 -10.81 -24.75 16.74
CA THR A 158 -10.65 -23.35 17.13
C THR A 158 -9.54 -22.68 16.32
N GLY A 159 -8.36 -23.32 16.22
CA GLY A 159 -7.26 -22.81 15.40
C GLY A 159 -7.65 -22.63 13.93
N LEU A 160 -8.29 -23.65 13.34
CA LEU A 160 -8.72 -23.61 11.94
C LEU A 160 -9.77 -22.52 11.67
N GLN A 161 -10.77 -22.38 12.56
CA GLN A 161 -11.82 -21.38 12.40
C GLN A 161 -11.29 -19.95 12.62
N LEU A 162 -10.39 -19.75 13.59
CA LEU A 162 -9.76 -18.43 13.79
C LEU A 162 -8.81 -18.06 12.65
N ALA A 163 -8.07 -19.03 12.10
CA ALA A 163 -7.26 -18.81 10.91
C ALA A 163 -8.14 -18.42 9.70
N ALA A 164 -9.30 -19.07 9.52
CA ALA A 164 -10.24 -18.69 8.46
C ALA A 164 -10.90 -17.33 8.70
N ALA A 165 -11.02 -16.87 9.95
CA ALA A 165 -11.56 -15.56 10.30
C ALA A 165 -10.51 -14.44 10.32
N SER A 166 -9.20 -14.76 10.36
CA SER A 166 -8.13 -13.77 10.57
C SER A 166 -8.07 -12.73 9.46
N ILE A 167 -8.37 -13.11 8.21
CA ILE A 167 -8.42 -12.20 7.07
C ILE A 167 -9.50 -11.12 7.29
N ASN A 168 -10.69 -11.49 7.76
CA ASN A 168 -11.77 -10.52 8.04
C ASN A 168 -11.49 -9.72 9.32
N LEU A 169 -10.87 -10.31 10.33
CA LEU A 169 -10.44 -9.60 11.53
C LEU A 169 -9.41 -8.51 11.19
N LEU A 170 -8.44 -8.83 10.33
CA LEU A 170 -7.45 -7.87 9.85
C LEU A 170 -8.12 -6.71 9.12
N GLN A 171 -9.08 -6.98 8.24
CA GLN A 171 -9.84 -5.94 7.54
C GLN A 171 -10.63 -5.04 8.50
N LEU A 172 -11.26 -5.61 9.55
CA LEU A 172 -11.97 -4.81 10.55
C LEU A 172 -11.04 -3.91 11.34
N ILE A 173 -9.86 -4.43 11.74
CA ILE A 173 -8.84 -3.63 12.43
C ILE A 173 -8.35 -2.52 11.51
N TYR A 174 -8.03 -2.85 10.26
CA TYR A 174 -7.57 -1.89 9.27
C TYR A 174 -8.60 -0.79 9.02
N TYR A 175 -9.86 -1.14 8.81
CA TYR A 175 -10.94 -0.17 8.61
C TYR A 175 -11.19 0.69 9.85
N TYR A 176 -11.07 0.13 11.05
CA TYR A 176 -11.19 0.91 12.28
C TYR A 176 -10.09 1.98 12.40
N LEU A 177 -8.87 1.66 11.95
CA LEU A 177 -7.72 2.57 12.01
C LEU A 177 -7.76 3.64 10.91
N TYR A 178 -8.23 3.29 9.71
CA TYR A 178 -8.06 4.13 8.52
C TYR A 178 -9.37 4.58 7.86
N SER A 179 -10.52 4.12 8.37
CA SER A 179 -11.84 4.38 7.78
C SER A 179 -11.94 4.00 6.29
N SER A 180 -11.12 3.06 5.85
CA SER A 180 -11.04 2.56 4.48
C SER A 180 -10.74 1.06 4.46
N SER A 181 -11.17 0.38 3.42
CA SER A 181 -10.81 -1.01 3.13
C SER A 181 -9.38 -1.10 2.62
N ILE A 182 -8.71 -2.24 2.80
CA ILE A 182 -7.34 -2.45 2.31
C ILE A 182 -7.29 -2.27 0.79
N THR A 183 -6.66 -1.18 0.34
CA THR A 183 -6.42 -0.94 -1.09
C THR A 183 -5.08 -1.55 -1.52
N THR A 184 -4.76 -1.46 -2.81
CA THR A 184 -3.43 -1.80 -3.35
C THR A 184 -2.32 -1.06 -2.61
N SER A 185 -2.55 0.20 -2.21
CA SER A 185 -1.59 0.98 -1.42
C SER A 185 -1.34 0.36 -0.05
N GLY A 186 -2.42 0.02 0.68
CA GLY A 186 -2.31 -0.66 1.97
C GLY A 186 -1.62 -2.02 1.87
N ALA A 187 -1.93 -2.80 0.82
CA ALA A 187 -1.25 -4.07 0.56
C ALA A 187 0.23 -3.88 0.23
N LEU A 188 0.58 -2.87 -0.57
CA LEU A 188 1.96 -2.56 -0.95
C LEU A 188 2.81 -2.22 0.27
N ILE A 189 2.30 -1.38 1.17
CA ILE A 189 2.94 -1.06 2.45
C ILE A 189 3.21 -2.36 3.22
N ILE A 190 2.21 -3.24 3.36
CA ILE A 190 2.38 -4.52 4.08
C ILE A 190 3.48 -5.41 3.45
N PHE A 191 3.61 -5.43 2.12
CA PHE A 191 4.67 -6.18 1.44
C PHE A 191 6.07 -5.58 1.64
N GLN A 192 6.15 -4.26 1.78
CA GLN A 192 7.41 -3.52 1.87
C GLN A 192 7.86 -3.27 3.31
N THR A 193 6.96 -3.38 4.28
CA THR A 193 7.26 -3.16 5.70
C THR A 193 8.15 -4.27 6.27
N GLY A 194 9.32 -3.87 6.77
CA GLY A 194 10.23 -4.74 7.51
C GLY A 194 9.87 -4.91 9.01
N PRO A 195 10.57 -5.79 9.76
CA PRO A 195 10.33 -5.97 11.19
C PRO A 195 10.52 -4.68 12.03
N ALA A 196 11.46 -3.81 11.63
CA ALA A 196 11.71 -2.53 12.29
C ALA A 196 10.51 -1.57 12.11
N GLU A 197 10.06 -1.37 10.88
CA GLU A 197 8.87 -0.54 10.59
C GLU A 197 7.60 -1.11 11.22
N THR A 198 7.44 -2.44 11.26
CA THR A 198 6.31 -3.08 11.96
C THR A 198 6.32 -2.73 13.45
N LEU A 199 7.51 -2.72 14.07
CA LEU A 199 7.65 -2.38 15.48
C LEU A 199 7.37 -0.89 15.74
N GLU A 200 7.89 0.00 14.88
CA GLU A 200 7.62 1.44 14.93
C GLU A 200 6.11 1.70 14.78
N TYR A 201 5.46 1.05 13.82
CA TYR A 201 4.01 1.15 13.65
C TYR A 201 3.23 0.63 14.86
N LEU A 202 3.63 -0.47 15.48
CA LEU A 202 2.99 -0.95 16.71
C LEU A 202 3.16 0.06 17.85
N HIS A 203 4.34 0.69 17.98
CA HIS A 203 4.56 1.73 18.99
C HIS A 203 3.66 2.95 18.76
N SER A 204 3.46 3.36 17.50
CA SER A 204 2.61 4.50 17.18
C SER A 204 1.12 4.29 17.52
N LEU A 205 0.64 3.04 17.56
CA LEU A 205 -0.73 2.71 18.00
C LEU A 205 -0.96 2.94 19.51
N GLY A 206 0.10 2.96 20.31
CA GLY A 206 0.06 3.09 21.76
C GLY A 206 -0.34 1.81 22.52
N ALA A 207 0.18 1.68 23.74
CA ALA A 207 0.04 0.48 24.56
C ALA A 207 -1.42 0.12 24.90
N ALA A 208 -2.31 1.12 25.02
CA ALA A 208 -3.71 0.89 25.33
C ALA A 208 -4.44 0.16 24.18
N MET A 209 -4.19 0.57 22.94
CA MET A 209 -4.78 -0.06 21.75
C MET A 209 -4.29 -1.50 21.60
N ILE A 210 -2.98 -1.72 21.76
CA ILE A 210 -2.40 -3.07 21.72
C ILE A 210 -3.05 -3.97 22.76
N CYS A 211 -3.17 -3.50 24.01
CA CYS A 211 -3.81 -4.28 25.08
C CYS A 211 -5.27 -4.62 24.75
N LEU A 212 -6.01 -3.68 24.15
CA LEU A 212 -7.41 -3.89 23.76
C LEU A 212 -7.53 -4.97 22.67
N VAL A 213 -6.70 -4.91 21.64
CA VAL A 213 -6.68 -5.89 20.54
C VAL A 213 -6.33 -7.28 21.09
N VAL A 214 -5.27 -7.38 21.90
CA VAL A 214 -4.86 -8.66 22.52
C VAL A 214 -5.97 -9.22 23.41
N PHE A 215 -6.62 -8.38 24.22
CA PHE A 215 -7.75 -8.80 25.05
C PHE A 215 -8.90 -9.36 24.20
N PHE A 216 -9.30 -8.67 23.13
CA PHE A 216 -10.35 -9.13 22.24
C PHE A 216 -10.01 -10.48 21.58
N LEU A 217 -8.77 -10.67 21.12
CA LEU A 217 -8.30 -11.93 20.54
C LEU A 217 -8.34 -13.08 21.56
N ILE A 218 -7.96 -12.84 22.81
CA ILE A 218 -8.04 -13.84 23.89
C ILE A 218 -9.50 -14.23 24.19
N VAL A 219 -10.41 -13.25 24.24
CA VAL A 219 -11.83 -13.50 24.46
C VAL A 219 -12.42 -14.33 23.30
N LEU A 220 -12.11 -13.96 22.06
CA LEU A 220 -12.55 -14.68 20.87
C LEU A 220 -12.05 -16.13 20.88
N LEU A 221 -10.76 -16.34 21.20
CA LEU A 221 -10.16 -17.66 21.37
C LEU A 221 -10.89 -18.48 22.44
N GLY A 222 -11.18 -17.88 23.60
CA GLY A 222 -11.91 -18.53 24.68
C GLY A 222 -13.32 -18.95 24.29
N ILE A 223 -14.07 -18.08 23.59
CA ILE A 223 -15.43 -18.37 23.12
C ILE A 223 -15.44 -19.52 22.10
N PHE A 224 -14.57 -19.48 21.10
CA PHE A 224 -14.48 -20.53 20.08
C PHE A 224 -14.07 -21.87 20.70
N TYR A 225 -13.07 -21.87 21.57
CA TYR A 225 -12.66 -23.08 22.28
C TYR A 225 -13.78 -23.63 23.15
N ALA A 226 -14.50 -22.79 23.90
CA ALA A 226 -15.62 -23.22 24.74
C ALA A 226 -16.77 -23.82 23.91
N LEU A 227 -17.12 -23.22 22.77
CA LEU A 227 -18.17 -23.73 21.88
C LEU A 227 -17.77 -25.09 21.28
N ASN A 228 -16.56 -25.21 20.73
CA ASN A 228 -16.06 -26.47 20.16
C ASN A 228 -15.89 -27.54 21.26
N TYR A 229 -15.41 -27.18 22.45
CA TYR A 229 -15.25 -28.10 23.57
C TYR A 229 -16.59 -28.63 24.06
N ASN A 230 -17.61 -27.78 24.19
CA ASN A 230 -18.92 -28.17 24.70
C ASN A 230 -19.82 -28.88 23.68
N GLN A 231 -19.34 -29.07 22.44
CA GLN A 231 -20.08 -29.79 21.41
C GLN A 231 -20.43 -31.23 21.86
N PRO A 232 -21.68 -31.68 21.70
CA PRO A 232 -22.07 -33.06 21.97
C PRO A 232 -21.33 -34.05 21.06
N HIS A 233 -20.90 -35.18 21.62
CA HIS A 233 -20.29 -36.25 20.83
C HIS A 233 -21.27 -36.86 19.84
N LEU A 234 -20.77 -37.19 18.65
CA LEU A 234 -21.54 -37.92 17.65
C LEU A 234 -21.73 -39.39 18.08
N PRO A 235 -22.88 -40.01 17.73
CA PRO A 235 -23.13 -41.42 18.02
C PRO A 235 -22.07 -42.33 17.40
N LYS A 236 -21.56 -43.31 18.15
CA LYS A 236 -20.52 -44.25 17.67
C LYS A 236 -21.07 -45.39 16.78
N THR A 237 -22.07 -45.10 15.94
CA THR A 237 -22.68 -46.11 15.05
C THR A 237 -21.98 -46.17 13.69
N LYS A 238 -22.18 -47.25 12.93
CA LYS A 238 -21.62 -47.39 11.56
C LYS A 238 -22.01 -46.23 10.63
N ALA A 239 -23.20 -45.66 10.82
CA ALA A 239 -23.66 -44.53 10.02
C ALA A 239 -22.75 -43.30 10.22
N TYR A 240 -22.48 -42.89 11.46
CA TYR A 240 -21.68 -41.69 11.75
C TYR A 240 -20.16 -41.93 11.62
N ARG A 241 -19.69 -43.17 11.80
CA ARG A 241 -18.27 -43.54 11.69
C ARG A 241 -17.81 -43.98 10.29
N LEU A 242 -18.71 -44.09 9.31
CA LEU A 242 -18.31 -44.54 7.97
C LEU A 242 -19.16 -43.88 6.89
N VAL A 243 -20.48 -44.04 6.97
CA VAL A 243 -21.39 -43.60 5.89
C VAL A 243 -21.44 -42.08 5.77
N LEU A 244 -21.72 -41.35 6.85
CA LEU A 244 -21.78 -39.88 6.82
C LEU A 244 -20.45 -39.23 6.44
N PRO A 245 -19.28 -39.66 6.95
CA PRO A 245 -17.98 -39.23 6.43
C PRO A 245 -17.83 -39.39 4.92
N LEU A 246 -18.20 -40.54 4.35
CA LEU A 246 -18.11 -40.78 2.90
C LEU A 246 -19.04 -39.83 2.11
N PHE A 247 -20.27 -39.61 2.57
CA PHE A 247 -21.16 -38.61 1.96
C PHE A 247 -20.65 -37.18 2.16
N SER A 248 -19.96 -36.89 3.27
CA SER A 248 -19.34 -35.59 3.52
C SER A 248 -18.26 -35.30 2.49
N LEU A 249 -17.52 -36.31 2.01
CA LEU A 249 -16.51 -36.15 0.96
C LEU A 249 -17.13 -35.69 -0.38
N LEU A 250 -18.35 -36.14 -0.70
CA LEU A 250 -19.05 -35.72 -1.93
C LEU A 250 -19.41 -34.23 -1.94
N ILE A 251 -19.42 -33.58 -0.76
CA ILE A 251 -19.61 -32.13 -0.63
C ILE A 251 -18.25 -31.44 -0.48
N THR A 252 -17.39 -31.98 0.39
CA THR A 252 -16.09 -31.40 0.76
C THR A 252 -15.16 -31.27 -0.44
N VAL A 253 -15.06 -32.29 -1.30
CA VAL A 253 -14.14 -32.28 -2.45
C VAL A 253 -14.52 -31.18 -3.47
N PRO A 254 -15.77 -31.10 -3.97
CA PRO A 254 -16.17 -29.99 -4.84
C PRO A 254 -16.04 -28.61 -4.19
N CYS A 255 -16.36 -28.47 -2.90
CA CYS A 255 -16.18 -27.20 -2.19
C CYS A 255 -14.71 -26.77 -2.16
N LEU A 256 -13.79 -27.71 -1.90
CA LEU A 256 -12.36 -27.45 -1.84
C LEU A 256 -11.81 -27.05 -3.21
N THR A 257 -12.20 -27.76 -4.28
CA THR A 257 -11.81 -27.42 -5.65
C THR A 257 -12.31 -26.03 -6.05
N ALA A 258 -13.61 -25.75 -5.86
CA ALA A 258 -14.19 -24.46 -6.20
C ALA A 258 -13.56 -23.29 -5.41
N LEU A 259 -13.31 -23.49 -4.11
CA LEU A 259 -12.63 -22.49 -3.28
C LEU A 259 -11.19 -22.26 -3.74
N GLY A 260 -10.42 -23.32 -4.00
CA GLY A 260 -8.99 -23.22 -4.29
C GLY A 260 -8.64 -22.65 -5.66
N GLU A 261 -9.35 -23.06 -6.71
CA GLU A 261 -8.98 -22.71 -8.10
C GLU A 261 -9.59 -21.39 -8.56
N GLU A 262 -10.83 -21.09 -8.17
CA GLU A 262 -11.59 -19.98 -8.78
C GLU A 262 -12.07 -18.94 -7.78
N ILE A 263 -12.54 -19.34 -6.59
CA ILE A 263 -13.32 -18.43 -5.72
C ILE A 263 -12.44 -17.65 -4.74
N PHE A 264 -11.60 -18.34 -3.95
CA PHE A 264 -10.83 -17.70 -2.89
C PHE A 264 -9.81 -16.67 -3.42
N PRO A 265 -9.09 -16.91 -4.54
CA PRO A 265 -8.20 -15.90 -5.13
C PRO A 265 -8.91 -14.61 -5.59
N GLN A 266 -10.22 -14.66 -5.80
CA GLN A 266 -11.03 -13.53 -6.27
C GLN A 266 -11.75 -12.79 -5.13
N ALA A 267 -11.73 -13.34 -3.91
CA ALA A 267 -12.37 -12.72 -2.75
C ALA A 267 -11.57 -11.51 -2.24
N PHE A 268 -12.27 -10.53 -1.67
CA PHE A 268 -11.61 -9.38 -1.05
C PHE A 268 -11.06 -9.74 0.34
N PRO A 269 -9.84 -9.31 0.73
CA PRO A 269 -8.84 -8.54 -0.01
C PRO A 269 -7.80 -9.45 -0.69
N VAL A 270 -8.03 -10.77 -0.77
CA VAL A 270 -7.08 -11.74 -1.33
C VAL A 270 -6.65 -11.33 -2.74
N ARG A 271 -7.60 -10.92 -3.59
CA ARG A 271 -7.29 -10.43 -4.93
C ARG A 271 -6.35 -9.23 -4.92
N THR A 272 -6.57 -8.27 -4.03
CA THR A 272 -5.72 -7.08 -3.87
C THR A 272 -4.27 -7.46 -3.52
N PHE A 273 -4.07 -8.43 -2.64
CA PHE A 273 -2.73 -8.93 -2.30
C PHE A 273 -2.07 -9.67 -3.47
N ILE A 274 -2.83 -10.44 -4.25
CA ILE A 274 -2.33 -11.11 -5.47
C ILE A 274 -1.92 -10.06 -6.50
N ASP A 275 -2.77 -9.07 -6.78
CA ASP A 275 -2.47 -7.99 -7.73
C ASP A 275 -1.20 -7.22 -7.33
N THR A 276 -1.04 -6.95 -6.03
CA THR A 276 0.15 -6.28 -5.50
C THR A 276 1.40 -7.14 -5.65
N HIS A 277 1.29 -8.45 -5.39
CA HIS A 277 2.38 -9.39 -5.60
C HIS A 277 2.80 -9.49 -7.08
N ASP A 278 1.82 -9.55 -7.99
CA ASP A 278 2.06 -9.60 -9.43
C ASP A 278 2.70 -8.30 -9.94
N TYR A 279 2.31 -7.14 -9.39
CA TYR A 279 2.96 -5.86 -9.65
C TYR A 279 4.44 -5.88 -9.23
N LEU A 280 4.76 -6.28 -7.98
CA LEU A 280 6.15 -6.37 -7.51
C LEU A 280 6.98 -7.35 -8.35
N LYS A 281 6.39 -8.48 -8.73
CA LYS A 281 7.03 -9.44 -9.64
C LYS A 281 7.28 -8.86 -11.03
N SER A 282 6.36 -8.04 -11.53
CA SER A 282 6.53 -7.36 -12.82
C SER A 282 7.62 -6.29 -12.76
N ALA A 283 7.79 -5.63 -11.61
CA ALA A 283 8.87 -4.66 -11.39
C ALA A 283 10.26 -5.32 -11.48
N LEU A 284 10.43 -6.56 -11.00
CA LEU A 284 11.69 -7.33 -11.11
C LEU A 284 12.16 -7.50 -12.56
N LEU A 285 11.24 -7.51 -13.54
CA LEU A 285 11.58 -7.56 -14.96
C LEU A 285 12.38 -6.33 -15.42
N TYR A 286 12.39 -5.24 -14.65
CA TYR A 286 13.25 -4.10 -14.92
C TYR A 286 14.72 -4.52 -15.00
N ALA A 287 15.21 -5.26 -14.00
CA ALA A 287 16.60 -5.71 -13.96
C ALA A 287 16.90 -6.74 -15.07
N GLU A 288 15.95 -7.62 -15.38
CA GLU A 288 16.10 -8.60 -16.47
C GLU A 288 16.22 -7.92 -17.84
N ASN A 289 15.44 -6.87 -18.08
CA ASN A 289 15.39 -6.16 -19.36
C ASN A 289 16.36 -4.98 -19.45
N HIS A 290 17.04 -4.64 -18.35
CA HIS A 290 17.84 -3.42 -18.24
C HIS A 290 18.96 -3.35 -19.29
N ASP A 291 19.78 -4.39 -19.39
CA ASP A 291 20.99 -4.35 -20.22
C ASP A 291 20.68 -4.16 -21.71
N GLU A 292 19.60 -4.79 -22.20
CA GLU A 292 19.14 -4.64 -23.58
C GLU A 292 18.63 -3.22 -23.84
N LYS A 293 17.81 -2.68 -22.93
CA LYS A 293 17.30 -1.29 -23.01
C LYS A 293 18.45 -0.28 -22.98
N PHE A 294 19.38 -0.43 -22.04
CA PHE A 294 20.52 0.45 -21.89
C PHE A 294 21.44 0.40 -23.12
N ALA A 295 21.67 -0.79 -23.69
CA ALA A 295 22.43 -0.93 -24.92
C ALA A 295 21.75 -0.20 -26.10
N ALA A 296 20.43 -0.28 -26.22
CA ALA A 296 19.65 0.36 -27.27
C ALA A 296 19.44 1.88 -27.08
N LEU A 297 19.57 2.40 -25.85
CA LEU A 297 19.34 3.80 -25.51
C LEU A 297 20.23 4.76 -26.34
N GLN A 298 19.58 5.68 -27.03
CA GLN A 298 20.20 6.75 -27.82
C GLN A 298 20.03 8.09 -27.09
N ALA A 299 21.04 8.49 -26.31
CA ALA A 299 21.00 9.73 -25.57
C ALA A 299 22.34 10.46 -25.68
N VAL A 300 22.29 11.78 -25.92
CA VAL A 300 23.47 12.64 -26.06
C VAL A 300 23.27 13.88 -25.20
N GLN A 301 24.29 14.24 -24.42
CA GLN A 301 24.30 15.50 -23.67
C GLN A 301 24.65 16.66 -24.62
N LEU A 302 23.80 17.68 -24.68
CA LEU A 302 24.11 18.94 -25.35
C LEU A 302 24.94 19.83 -24.42
N ASN A 303 25.90 20.56 -25.00
CA ASN A 303 26.82 21.46 -24.29
C ASN A 303 27.50 20.83 -23.04
N PRO A 304 28.10 19.63 -23.15
CA PRO A 304 28.73 18.97 -22.01
C PRO A 304 29.88 19.80 -21.44
N ALA A 305 30.10 19.72 -20.13
CA ALA A 305 31.27 20.34 -19.51
C ALA A 305 32.56 19.68 -20.06
N PRO A 306 33.55 20.47 -20.53
CA PRO A 306 34.83 19.94 -20.98
C PRO A 306 35.82 19.66 -19.83
N TYR A 307 35.35 19.69 -18.57
CA TYR A 307 36.11 19.52 -17.34
C TYR A 307 35.32 18.66 -16.33
N PRO A 308 35.96 18.14 -15.28
CA PRO A 308 35.27 17.45 -14.19
C PRO A 308 34.16 18.32 -13.58
N ASN A 309 32.96 17.78 -13.48
CA ASN A 309 31.78 18.50 -12.98
C ASN A 309 30.87 17.52 -12.25
N THR A 310 30.11 18.00 -11.27
CA THR A 310 29.21 17.15 -10.47
C THR A 310 27.78 17.65 -10.54
N VAL A 311 26.85 16.74 -10.84
CA VAL A 311 25.40 16.95 -10.70
C VAL A 311 24.91 16.10 -9.54
N ILE A 312 24.19 16.71 -8.60
CA ILE A 312 23.62 16.02 -7.44
C ILE A 312 22.10 16.08 -7.50
N VAL A 313 21.45 14.93 -7.34
CA VAL A 313 20.00 14.81 -7.13
C VAL A 313 19.78 14.28 -5.72
N ILE A 314 19.04 15.02 -4.91
CA ILE A 314 18.73 14.66 -3.53
C ILE A 314 17.24 14.36 -3.44
N ILE A 315 16.93 13.11 -3.12
CA ILE A 315 15.57 12.60 -2.95
C ILE A 315 15.23 12.71 -1.47
N GLY A 316 14.38 13.68 -1.13
CA GLY A 316 13.80 13.88 0.19
C GLY A 316 12.72 12.85 0.51
N GLU A 317 12.39 12.73 1.80
CA GLU A 317 11.42 11.79 2.32
C GLU A 317 10.41 12.51 3.22
N SER A 318 9.12 12.37 2.91
CA SER A 318 8.00 12.82 3.76
C SER A 318 7.98 14.32 4.15
N GLU A 319 8.73 15.19 3.46
CA GLU A 319 8.75 16.64 3.71
C GLU A 319 7.63 17.38 2.96
N THR A 320 6.86 18.24 3.67
CA THR A 320 5.83 19.09 3.06
C THR A 320 6.24 20.56 3.07
N ARG A 321 6.12 21.22 1.91
CA ARG A 321 6.38 22.67 1.83
C ARG A 321 5.38 23.51 2.60
N THR A 322 4.23 22.92 2.99
CA THR A 322 3.22 23.60 3.81
C THR A 322 3.74 23.97 5.20
N LEU A 323 4.73 23.23 5.72
CA LEU A 323 5.31 23.46 7.04
C LEU A 323 6.77 23.92 6.93
N MET A 324 7.14 24.64 5.87
CA MET A 324 8.51 25.13 5.68
C MET A 324 8.54 26.65 5.63
N ASN A 325 9.38 27.27 6.47
CA ASN A 325 9.52 28.72 6.51
C ASN A 325 9.94 29.34 5.17
N ALA A 326 10.73 28.62 4.36
CA ALA A 326 11.15 29.07 3.04
C ALA A 326 9.96 29.32 2.09
N TYR A 327 8.85 28.58 2.29
CA TYR A 327 7.63 28.64 1.49
C TYR A 327 6.50 29.44 2.17
N ASP A 328 6.43 29.39 3.50
CA ASP A 328 5.51 30.20 4.31
C ASP A 328 6.28 30.97 5.39
N SER A 329 6.44 32.28 5.17
CA SER A 329 7.13 33.17 6.11
C SER A 329 6.50 33.26 7.50
N THR A 330 5.25 32.80 7.67
CA THR A 330 4.55 32.81 8.97
C THR A 330 4.85 31.56 9.81
N HIS A 331 5.39 30.51 9.20
CA HIS A 331 5.80 29.28 9.89
C HIS A 331 7.09 29.49 10.70
N VAL A 332 7.34 28.62 11.69
CA VAL A 332 8.55 28.70 12.52
C VAL A 332 9.83 28.61 11.67
N PRO A 333 10.95 29.26 12.03
CA PRO A 333 12.16 29.33 11.20
C PRO A 333 12.93 28.00 11.18
N ASN A 334 12.35 26.98 10.56
CA ASN A 334 12.84 25.62 10.43
C ASN A 334 13.66 25.37 9.15
N THR A 335 13.77 26.34 8.24
CA THR A 335 14.59 26.24 7.01
C THR A 335 15.55 27.43 6.85
N PRO A 336 16.42 27.74 7.83
CA PRO A 336 17.25 28.94 7.77
C PRO A 336 18.19 29.00 6.56
N TRP A 337 18.78 27.88 6.12
CA TRP A 337 19.66 27.86 4.95
C TRP A 337 18.87 28.08 3.66
N LEU A 338 17.77 27.36 3.43
CA LEU A 338 16.97 27.50 2.22
C LEU A 338 16.32 28.89 2.13
N THR A 339 15.91 29.49 3.25
CA THR A 339 15.41 30.87 3.31
C THR A 339 16.47 31.89 2.90
N ALA A 340 17.76 31.62 3.12
CA ALA A 340 18.84 32.46 2.61
C ALA A 340 19.17 32.14 1.14
N ALA A 341 19.21 30.85 0.78
CA ALA A 341 19.54 30.39 -0.56
C ALA A 341 18.55 30.88 -1.62
N LYS A 342 17.26 31.03 -1.28
CA LYS A 342 16.25 31.52 -2.24
C LYS A 342 16.49 32.97 -2.72
N GLU A 343 17.30 33.75 -2.02
CA GLU A 343 17.68 35.12 -2.41
C GLU A 343 18.90 35.13 -3.37
N ASP A 344 19.61 34.00 -3.49
CA ASP A 344 20.73 33.84 -4.41
C ASP A 344 20.20 33.53 -5.82
N PRO A 345 20.62 34.29 -6.86
CA PRO A 345 20.16 34.07 -8.23
C PRO A 345 20.55 32.70 -8.82
N HIS A 346 21.46 31.93 -8.22
CA HIS A 346 21.79 30.58 -8.68
C HIS A 346 20.73 29.55 -8.29
N PHE A 347 19.90 29.85 -7.29
CA PHE A 347 18.83 28.97 -6.83
C PHE A 347 17.49 29.35 -7.47
N THR A 348 16.72 28.32 -7.80
CA THR A 348 15.32 28.42 -8.23
C THR A 348 14.48 27.54 -7.30
N LEU A 349 13.60 28.17 -6.53
CA LEU A 349 12.65 27.50 -5.64
C LEU A 349 11.31 27.34 -6.36
N PHE A 350 10.82 26.10 -6.49
CA PHE A 350 9.55 25.83 -7.17
C PHE A 350 8.38 25.92 -6.21
N THR A 351 7.49 26.88 -6.43
CA THR A 351 6.42 27.21 -5.46
C THR A 351 5.16 26.37 -5.62
N ASN A 352 5.02 25.59 -6.70
CA ASN A 352 3.82 24.80 -7.00
C ASN A 352 4.16 23.34 -7.38
N ALA A 353 5.15 22.74 -6.71
CA ALA A 353 5.46 21.31 -6.84
C ALA A 353 4.53 20.44 -5.97
N TYR A 354 4.11 19.31 -6.53
CA TYR A 354 3.24 18.33 -5.92
C TYR A 354 3.79 16.91 -6.09
N ALA A 355 3.52 16.04 -5.13
CA ALA A 355 3.73 14.61 -5.27
C ALA A 355 2.59 13.99 -6.08
N CYS A 356 2.92 13.09 -7.01
CA CYS A 356 1.93 12.36 -7.80
C CYS A 356 1.15 11.34 -6.94
N VAL A 357 1.77 10.84 -5.86
CA VAL A 357 1.21 9.92 -4.86
C VAL A 357 1.81 10.28 -3.49
N TRP A 358 1.25 9.80 -2.38
CA TRP A 358 1.76 10.05 -1.02
C TRP A 358 2.53 8.84 -0.44
N TYR A 359 3.26 8.12 -1.31
CA TYR A 359 4.10 6.97 -0.97
C TYR A 359 5.38 6.97 -1.79
N THR A 360 6.49 6.66 -1.13
CA THR A 360 7.83 6.59 -1.73
C THR A 360 7.89 5.73 -2.98
N VAL A 361 7.42 4.48 -2.94
CA VAL A 361 7.63 3.54 -4.06
C VAL A 361 6.89 3.95 -5.34
N PRO A 362 5.57 4.18 -5.33
CA PRO A 362 4.86 4.69 -6.51
C PRO A 362 5.41 6.03 -7.01
N VAL A 363 5.82 6.95 -6.11
CA VAL A 363 6.41 8.21 -6.55
C VAL A 363 7.72 7.97 -7.28
N LEU A 364 8.67 7.28 -6.65
CA LEU A 364 10.03 7.14 -7.17
C LEU A 364 10.12 6.18 -8.34
N GLU A 365 9.18 5.24 -8.50
CA GLU A 365 9.00 4.48 -9.74
C GLU A 365 8.86 5.41 -10.95
N HIS A 366 8.05 6.47 -10.80
CA HIS A 366 7.78 7.42 -11.86
C HIS A 366 8.80 8.56 -11.91
N ALA A 367 9.13 9.17 -10.78
CA ALA A 367 10.06 10.30 -10.70
C ALA A 367 11.47 9.98 -11.25
N LEU A 368 11.88 8.71 -11.20
CA LEU A 368 13.22 8.27 -11.59
C LEU A 368 13.28 7.63 -12.98
N THR A 369 12.15 7.49 -13.68
CA THR A 369 12.08 6.84 -15.00
C THR A 369 11.19 7.58 -15.98
N GLU A 370 11.21 7.18 -17.26
CA GLU A 370 10.28 7.72 -18.28
C GLU A 370 8.79 7.49 -17.95
N SER A 371 8.45 6.55 -17.07
CA SER A 371 7.05 6.26 -16.76
C SER A 371 6.44 7.37 -15.93
N ASN A 372 5.28 7.89 -16.32
CA ASN A 372 4.54 8.87 -15.52
C ASN A 372 3.03 8.71 -15.73
N PHE A 373 2.19 9.46 -15.01
CA PHE A 373 0.73 9.32 -15.10
C PHE A 373 0.11 9.97 -16.35
N TYR A 374 0.92 10.51 -17.26
CA TYR A 374 0.51 11.14 -18.51
C TYR A 374 0.90 10.30 -19.74
N ASN A 375 1.57 9.17 -19.54
CA ASN A 375 1.91 8.20 -20.58
C ASN A 375 1.52 6.77 -20.17
N ASP A 376 1.61 5.84 -21.11
CA ASP A 376 1.26 4.42 -20.91
C ASP A 376 2.50 3.53 -20.67
N LEU A 377 3.63 4.12 -20.30
CA LEU A 377 4.89 3.37 -20.11
C LEU A 377 4.88 2.63 -18.78
N GLN A 378 5.33 1.37 -18.81
CA GLN A 378 5.52 0.57 -17.60
C GLN A 378 6.93 0.72 -17.07
N PHE A 379 7.10 0.78 -15.74
CA PHE A 379 8.41 0.89 -15.09
C PHE A 379 9.45 -0.10 -15.64
N ASN A 380 9.09 -1.38 -15.77
CA ASN A 380 10.03 -2.41 -16.24
C ASN A 380 10.50 -2.22 -17.69
N GLN A 381 9.84 -1.36 -18.47
CA GLN A 381 10.19 -0.99 -19.84
C GLN A 381 10.86 0.38 -19.96
N SER A 382 10.83 1.20 -18.91
CA SER A 382 11.36 2.57 -18.93
C SER A 382 12.88 2.64 -18.73
N ILE A 383 13.49 3.70 -19.23
CA ILE A 383 14.85 4.17 -18.95
C ILE A 383 14.84 5.01 -17.68
N SER A 384 15.92 4.94 -16.89
CA SER A 384 16.08 5.70 -15.65
C SER A 384 16.96 6.94 -15.79
N ILE A 385 16.91 7.83 -14.80
CA ILE A 385 17.84 8.96 -14.71
C ILE A 385 19.32 8.52 -14.64
N ILE A 386 19.59 7.35 -14.08
CA ILE A 386 20.95 6.77 -14.00
C ILE A 386 21.44 6.38 -15.40
N ASP A 387 20.56 5.79 -16.21
CA ASP A 387 20.88 5.40 -17.59
C ASP A 387 21.20 6.63 -18.46
N MET A 388 20.39 7.68 -18.34
CA MET A 388 20.59 8.95 -19.03
C MET A 388 21.91 9.61 -18.62
N ALA A 389 22.21 9.65 -17.32
CA ALA A 389 23.48 10.17 -16.81
C ALA A 389 24.69 9.36 -17.31
N LYS A 390 24.60 8.02 -17.33
CA LYS A 390 25.66 7.17 -17.88
C LYS A 390 25.91 7.45 -19.37
N LYS A 391 24.85 7.61 -20.17
CA LYS A 391 24.99 7.96 -21.60
C LYS A 391 25.57 9.36 -21.81
N ALA A 392 25.34 10.28 -20.88
CA ALA A 392 26.01 11.59 -20.84
C ALA A 392 27.47 11.55 -20.35
N GLY A 393 28.01 10.35 -20.07
CA GLY A 393 29.40 10.13 -19.70
C GLY A 393 29.71 10.43 -18.23
N TYR A 394 28.70 10.46 -17.36
CA TYR A 394 28.90 10.58 -15.92
C TYR A 394 29.24 9.22 -15.31
N LYS A 395 30.15 9.22 -14.33
CA LYS A 395 30.26 8.20 -13.30
C LYS A 395 29.07 8.36 -12.37
N THR A 396 28.26 7.31 -12.19
CA THR A 396 27.04 7.40 -11.39
C THR A 396 27.22 6.80 -9.99
N TYR A 397 26.73 7.53 -8.99
CA TYR A 397 26.74 7.14 -7.58
C TYR A 397 25.32 7.16 -7.03
N TRP A 398 24.95 6.15 -6.26
CA TRP A 398 23.73 6.11 -5.48
C TRP A 398 24.08 5.87 -4.00
N PHE A 399 23.78 6.84 -3.15
CA PHE A 399 24.01 6.74 -1.71
C PHE A 399 22.69 6.86 -0.96
N SER A 400 22.35 5.86 -0.14
CA SER A 400 21.04 5.76 0.50
C SER A 400 21.13 5.61 2.01
N ASN A 401 20.35 6.39 2.76
CA ASN A 401 20.08 6.16 4.18
C ASN A 401 18.71 5.48 4.41
N GLN A 402 17.85 5.46 3.38
CA GLN A 402 16.71 4.56 3.29
C GLN A 402 17.23 3.10 3.24
N GLY A 403 16.87 2.31 4.25
CA GLY A 403 17.52 1.03 4.59
C GLY A 403 17.53 -0.03 3.48
N SER A 404 18.48 -0.97 3.56
CA SER A 404 18.68 -2.04 2.57
C SER A 404 17.86 -3.32 2.86
N VAL A 405 17.31 -3.46 4.07
CA VAL A 405 16.56 -4.65 4.53
C VAL A 405 15.05 -4.37 4.47
N GLY A 406 14.30 -5.19 3.73
CA GLY A 406 12.85 -5.01 3.52
C GLY A 406 12.50 -4.19 2.27
N VAL A 407 13.46 -3.39 1.77
CA VAL A 407 13.39 -2.60 0.52
C VAL A 407 14.19 -3.25 -0.62
N ALA A 408 14.80 -4.42 -0.37
CA ALA A 408 15.42 -5.24 -1.40
C ALA A 408 14.35 -5.58 -2.46
N ASP A 409 14.69 -5.35 -3.73
CA ASP A 409 13.82 -5.62 -4.89
C ASP A 409 12.63 -4.65 -5.11
N THR A 410 12.63 -3.47 -4.50
CA THR A 410 11.71 -2.38 -4.91
C THR A 410 12.20 -1.68 -6.19
N PRO A 411 11.32 -0.97 -6.93
CA PRO A 411 11.71 -0.12 -8.06
C PRO A 411 12.93 0.79 -7.78
N ILE A 412 13.01 1.39 -6.58
CA ILE A 412 14.13 2.23 -6.17
C ILE A 412 15.44 1.44 -6.13
N SER A 413 15.45 0.30 -5.42
CA SER A 413 16.65 -0.54 -5.31
C SER A 413 17.06 -1.11 -6.67
N LEU A 414 16.10 -1.42 -7.54
CA LEU A 414 16.36 -1.90 -8.91
C LEU A 414 17.06 -0.83 -9.75
N ILE A 415 16.63 0.43 -9.69
CA ILE A 415 17.33 1.56 -10.34
C ILE A 415 18.68 1.83 -9.67
N ALA A 416 18.74 1.89 -8.34
CA ALA A 416 19.96 2.20 -7.59
C ALA A 416 21.09 1.23 -7.94
N ASN A 417 20.78 -0.06 -8.09
CA ASN A 417 21.75 -1.10 -8.44
C ASN A 417 22.26 -1.02 -9.88
N THR A 418 21.67 -0.18 -10.74
CA THR A 418 22.26 0.10 -12.06
C THR A 418 23.34 1.16 -12.00
N ALA A 419 23.48 1.91 -10.90
CA ALA A 419 24.55 2.89 -10.73
C ALA A 419 25.94 2.23 -10.72
N ASP A 420 26.99 2.98 -11.07
CA ASP A 420 28.35 2.41 -11.06
C ASP A 420 28.87 2.15 -9.64
N VAL A 421 28.36 2.90 -8.66
CA VAL A 421 28.59 2.71 -7.23
C VAL A 421 27.26 2.88 -6.49
N ALA A 422 26.84 1.87 -5.74
CA ALA A 422 25.63 1.93 -4.93
C ALA A 422 25.92 1.50 -3.49
N GLU A 423 25.80 2.43 -2.53
CA GLU A 423 26.11 2.21 -1.11
C GLU A 423 24.97 2.66 -0.19
N TRP A 424 24.81 1.96 0.93
CA TRP A 424 23.78 2.19 1.93
C TRP A 424 24.41 2.40 3.30
N VAL A 425 23.87 3.33 4.08
CA VAL A 425 24.38 3.63 5.43
C VAL A 425 24.30 2.39 6.33
N ASP A 426 23.18 1.67 6.33
CA ASP A 426 22.98 0.51 7.21
C ASP A 426 23.84 -0.70 6.83
N ARG A 427 24.15 -0.88 5.55
CA ARG A 427 24.93 -1.99 5.01
C ARG A 427 26.44 -1.72 5.01
N ASP A 428 26.83 -0.55 4.53
CA ASP A 428 28.21 -0.22 4.16
C ASP A 428 28.92 0.65 5.21
N LEU A 429 28.18 1.46 5.99
CA LEU A 429 28.72 2.19 7.14
C LEU A 429 28.43 1.48 8.48
N LYS A 430 27.21 0.95 8.67
CA LYS A 430 26.75 0.31 9.93
C LYS A 430 26.81 1.23 11.16
N GLU A 431 26.64 2.53 10.96
CA GLU A 431 26.98 3.54 11.97
C GLU A 431 25.78 4.32 12.53
N SER A 432 24.76 4.61 11.72
CA SER A 432 23.70 5.57 12.10
C SER A 432 22.43 5.37 11.27
N THR A 433 21.30 5.87 11.77
CA THR A 433 20.04 6.04 11.01
C THR A 433 19.82 7.49 10.57
N LEU A 434 20.75 8.40 10.89
CA LEU A 434 20.65 9.84 10.60
C LEU A 434 21.34 10.19 9.27
N ASP A 435 20.72 11.10 8.51
CA ASP A 435 21.17 11.47 7.15
C ASP A 435 22.57 12.08 7.09
N GLY A 436 23.05 12.70 8.17
CA GLY A 436 24.42 13.20 8.24
C GLY A 436 25.50 12.13 7.99
N ALA A 437 25.17 10.83 8.12
CA ALA A 437 26.09 9.75 7.76
C ALA A 437 26.40 9.69 6.25
N LEU A 438 25.49 10.13 5.38
CA LEU A 438 25.68 10.15 3.92
C LEU A 438 26.83 11.07 3.49
N LEU A 439 27.16 12.10 4.28
CA LEU A 439 28.27 13.00 3.99
C LEU A 439 29.61 12.27 3.85
N LYS A 440 29.80 11.14 4.56
CA LYS A 440 31.01 10.31 4.47
C LYS A 440 31.17 9.60 3.12
N PHE A 441 30.09 9.40 2.37
CA PHE A 441 30.18 8.83 1.03
C PHE A 441 30.66 9.85 0.00
N LEU A 442 30.38 11.14 0.21
CA LEU A 442 30.87 12.21 -0.66
C LEU A 442 32.41 12.31 -0.66
N ASP A 443 33.06 11.94 0.45
CA ASP A 443 34.53 11.85 0.55
C ASP A 443 35.15 10.80 -0.39
N ARG A 444 34.34 9.85 -0.88
CA ARG A 444 34.79 8.75 -1.75
C ARG A 444 34.64 9.05 -3.23
N VAL A 445 33.95 10.14 -3.57
CA VAL A 445 33.71 10.54 -4.96
C VAL A 445 34.99 11.15 -5.54
N ASN A 446 35.40 10.68 -6.73
CA ASN A 446 36.57 11.23 -7.40
C ASN A 446 36.26 12.63 -7.99
N PRO A 447 36.90 13.72 -7.52
CA PRO A 447 36.62 15.06 -8.00
C PRO A 447 37.13 15.33 -9.43
N ASN A 448 37.93 14.41 -9.99
CA ASN A 448 38.50 14.52 -11.34
C ASN A 448 37.64 13.84 -12.43
N GLU A 449 36.44 13.38 -12.09
CA GLU A 449 35.49 12.75 -12.99
C GLU A 449 34.26 13.63 -13.22
N LYS A 450 33.45 13.30 -14.23
CA LYS A 450 32.09 13.80 -14.32
C LYS A 450 31.23 12.93 -13.40
N ASN A 451 30.67 13.49 -12.33
CA ASN A 451 29.90 12.72 -11.35
C ASN A 451 28.41 13.04 -11.43
N PHE A 452 27.58 12.01 -11.41
CA PHE A 452 26.15 12.13 -11.16
C PHE A 452 25.84 11.38 -9.86
N ILE A 453 25.41 12.10 -8.84
CA ILE A 453 25.25 11.56 -7.48
C ILE A 453 23.78 11.64 -7.10
N VAL A 454 23.19 10.51 -6.73
CA VAL A 454 21.89 10.46 -6.08
C VAL A 454 22.08 10.26 -4.58
N LEU A 455 21.52 11.14 -3.77
CA LEU A 455 21.43 11.00 -2.31
C LEU A 455 19.97 10.74 -1.93
N HIS A 456 19.68 9.60 -1.32
CA HIS A 456 18.34 9.23 -0.87
C HIS A 456 18.27 9.23 0.66
N ILE A 457 17.53 10.19 1.23
CA ILE A 457 17.56 10.49 2.66
C ILE A 457 16.33 9.93 3.39
N MET A 458 16.41 9.82 4.73
CA MET A 458 15.26 9.49 5.59
C MET A 458 14.40 10.71 5.94
N GLY A 459 14.95 11.92 5.81
CA GLY A 459 14.22 13.19 5.84
C GLY A 459 13.26 13.29 7.02
N SER A 460 12.00 13.53 6.71
CA SER A 460 10.92 13.75 7.68
C SER A 460 10.02 12.52 7.86
N HIS A 461 10.54 11.30 7.65
CA HIS A 461 9.77 10.07 7.84
C HIS A 461 9.24 9.95 9.29
N ILE A 462 8.01 9.44 9.43
CA ILE A 462 7.30 9.28 10.71
C ILE A 462 8.13 8.49 11.75
N GLU A 463 7.88 8.79 13.04
CA GLU A 463 8.86 8.68 14.14
C GLU A 463 9.93 9.77 14.04
N TYR A 464 9.47 11.02 13.93
CA TYR A 464 10.23 12.23 13.67
C TYR A 464 11.42 12.40 14.61
N ARG A 465 11.29 12.05 15.89
CA ARG A 465 12.40 12.12 16.87
C ARG A 465 13.59 11.21 16.55
N ASN A 466 13.41 10.21 15.70
CA ASN A 466 14.49 9.34 15.24
C ASN A 466 15.21 9.90 14.00
N ARG A 467 14.80 11.08 13.50
CA ARG A 467 15.33 11.69 12.26
C ARG A 467 16.34 12.80 12.50
N TYR A 468 16.47 13.27 13.74
CA TYR A 468 17.43 14.32 14.10
C TYR A 468 18.11 14.01 15.44
N PRO A 469 19.36 14.45 15.64
CA PRO A 469 20.05 14.27 16.92
C PRO A 469 19.61 15.35 17.92
N ALA A 470 19.99 15.17 19.20
CA ALA A 470 19.49 16.00 20.29
C ALA A 470 19.76 17.51 20.12
N GLU A 471 20.83 17.87 19.40
CA GLU A 471 21.22 19.25 19.12
C GLU A 471 20.22 19.98 18.21
N PHE A 472 19.40 19.23 17.46
CA PHE A 472 18.38 19.76 16.55
C PHE A 472 16.97 19.80 17.16
N GLN A 473 16.78 19.39 18.42
CA GLN A 473 15.51 19.55 19.14
C GLN A 473 15.32 21.02 19.55
N ARG A 474 14.96 21.88 18.58
CA ARG A 474 14.79 23.32 18.76
C ARG A 474 13.34 23.71 19.06
N PHE A 475 12.40 23.10 18.35
CA PHE A 475 10.97 23.30 18.52
C PHE A 475 10.40 22.23 19.47
N ASN A 476 9.49 22.63 20.35
CA ASN A 476 8.88 21.75 21.34
C ASN A 476 7.52 22.32 21.79
N ASP A 477 6.45 21.56 21.57
CA ASP A 477 5.08 21.89 21.97
C ASP A 477 4.58 21.02 23.14
N GLY A 478 5.47 20.23 23.75
CA GLY A 478 5.17 19.28 24.82
C GLY A 478 4.52 17.97 24.35
N LYS A 479 4.25 17.82 23.05
CA LYS A 479 3.76 16.57 22.45
C LYS A 479 4.93 15.74 21.92
N ILE A 480 4.66 14.47 21.65
CA ILE A 480 5.65 13.53 21.13
C ILE A 480 5.22 13.12 19.73
N ASN A 481 6.16 13.20 18.79
CA ASN A 481 6.02 12.80 17.40
C ASN A 481 4.91 13.57 16.64
N GLN A 482 4.76 14.86 16.96
CA GLN A 482 3.80 15.79 16.34
C GLN A 482 4.53 16.94 15.62
N GLU A 483 3.83 18.04 15.31
CA GLU A 483 4.33 19.15 14.47
C GLU A 483 5.67 19.73 14.93
N ALA A 484 5.87 20.00 16.22
CA ALA A 484 7.16 20.52 16.70
C ALA A 484 8.32 19.53 16.48
N ASP A 485 8.08 18.23 16.57
CA ASP A 485 9.11 17.24 16.26
C ASP A 485 9.33 17.15 14.74
N PHE A 486 8.29 17.32 13.92
CA PHE A 486 8.39 17.43 12.46
C PHE A 486 9.18 18.68 12.03
N ASP A 487 8.97 19.83 12.68
CA ASP A 487 9.75 21.04 12.41
C ASP A 487 11.26 20.85 12.67
N ASN A 488 11.61 19.99 13.65
CA ASN A 488 13.00 19.64 13.92
C ASN A 488 13.59 18.70 12.85
N THR A 489 12.79 17.83 12.21
CA THR A 489 13.25 17.03 11.07
C THR A 489 13.58 17.95 9.89
N ILE A 490 12.71 18.92 9.59
CA ILE A 490 12.93 19.93 8.54
C ILE A 490 14.21 20.72 8.82
N LEU A 491 14.42 21.15 10.06
CA LEU A 491 15.65 21.87 10.44
C LEU A 491 16.91 21.03 10.25
N TYR A 492 16.85 19.73 10.52
CA TYR A 492 17.97 18.82 10.29
C TYR A 492 18.21 18.58 8.79
N THR A 493 17.14 18.41 8.00
CA THR A 493 17.21 18.30 6.54
C THR A 493 17.81 19.56 5.91
N ASP A 494 17.36 20.76 6.30
CA ASP A 494 17.89 22.04 5.86
C ASP A 494 19.41 22.17 6.14
N TRP A 495 19.83 21.76 7.35
CA TRP A 495 21.26 21.68 7.67
C TRP A 495 21.98 20.67 6.78
N PHE A 496 21.45 19.46 6.61
CA PHE A 496 22.09 18.42 5.79
C PHE A 496 22.28 18.90 4.35
N LEU A 497 21.25 19.49 3.73
CA LEU A 497 21.30 20.07 2.40
C LEU A 497 22.40 21.14 2.29
N SER A 498 22.53 22.00 3.32
CA SER A 498 23.60 23.00 3.37
C SER A 498 25.01 22.38 3.39
N GLN A 499 25.18 21.24 4.07
CA GLN A 499 26.46 20.54 4.15
C GLN A 499 26.81 19.88 2.82
N VAL A 500 25.83 19.25 2.16
CA VAL A 500 26.01 18.67 0.81
C VAL A 500 26.39 19.76 -0.18
N PHE A 501 25.65 20.87 -0.21
CA PHE A 501 25.94 22.00 -1.08
C PHE A 501 27.36 22.53 -0.88
N THR A 502 27.71 22.87 0.37
CA THR A 502 29.02 23.45 0.70
C THR A 502 30.16 22.51 0.34
N TYR A 503 30.02 21.22 0.65
CA TYR A 503 31.04 20.22 0.35
C TYR A 503 31.22 20.06 -1.16
N ALA A 504 30.12 19.92 -1.91
CA ALA A 504 30.17 19.68 -3.34
C ALA A 504 30.68 20.90 -4.11
N GLU A 505 30.27 22.11 -3.72
CA GLU A 505 30.78 23.37 -4.28
C GLU A 505 32.29 23.47 -4.08
N THR A 506 32.79 23.14 -2.87
CA THR A 506 34.21 23.27 -2.53
C THR A 506 35.08 22.17 -3.15
N ASN A 507 34.59 20.93 -3.21
CA ASN A 507 35.44 19.76 -3.46
C ASN A 507 35.11 19.00 -4.74
N LEU A 508 33.89 19.11 -5.28
CA LEU A 508 33.40 18.25 -6.35
C LEU A 508 33.08 18.99 -7.65
N ASN A 509 33.41 20.29 -7.77
CA ASN A 509 33.05 21.11 -8.94
C ASN A 509 31.53 21.05 -9.21
N LEU A 510 30.73 21.40 -8.19
CA LEU A 510 29.28 21.35 -8.27
C LEU A 510 28.76 22.21 -9.44
N ASP A 511 28.07 21.55 -10.36
CA ASP A 511 27.53 22.15 -11.58
C ASP A 511 26.04 22.40 -11.44
N ALA A 512 25.31 21.44 -10.84
CA ALA A 512 23.90 21.54 -10.49
C ALA A 512 23.56 20.70 -9.25
N MET A 513 22.60 21.17 -8.45
CA MET A 513 22.01 20.43 -7.32
C MET A 513 20.49 20.53 -7.37
N ILE A 514 19.82 19.39 -7.40
CA ILE A 514 18.36 19.28 -7.44
C ILE A 514 17.89 18.62 -6.15
N TYR A 515 16.85 19.18 -5.53
CA TYR A 515 16.17 18.59 -4.38
C TYR A 515 14.68 18.54 -4.65
N PHE A 516 14.05 17.41 -4.32
CA PHE A 516 12.61 17.26 -4.25
C PHE A 516 12.27 16.24 -3.15
N SER A 517 11.16 16.46 -2.42
CA SER A 517 10.61 15.41 -1.55
C SER A 517 9.78 14.43 -2.37
N ASP A 518 9.83 13.15 -2.04
CA ASP A 518 8.98 12.13 -2.66
C ASP A 518 7.48 12.41 -2.40
N HIS A 519 7.12 12.70 -1.16
CA HIS A 519 5.84 13.18 -0.71
C HIS A 519 6.02 13.97 0.60
N GLY A 520 4.91 14.49 1.14
CA GLY A 520 4.87 15.12 2.45
C GLY A 520 4.31 14.20 3.53
N SER A 521 4.29 14.70 4.77
CA SER A 521 3.59 14.10 5.90
C SER A 521 2.74 15.16 6.61
N ASP A 522 1.68 14.70 7.28
CA ASP A 522 0.84 15.55 8.11
C ASP A 522 1.00 15.13 9.57
N PRO A 523 1.79 15.87 10.37
CA PRO A 523 2.10 15.47 11.74
C PRO A 523 0.89 15.51 12.70
N ASP A 524 -0.23 16.10 12.29
CA ASP A 524 -1.47 16.10 13.07
C ASP A 524 -2.39 14.92 12.76
N ILE A 525 -2.10 14.16 11.70
CA ILE A 525 -2.92 13.04 11.25
C ILE A 525 -2.08 11.77 11.29
N ALA A 526 -2.57 10.75 12.02
CA ALA A 526 -1.92 9.44 12.03
C ALA A 526 -1.83 8.87 10.60
N ARG A 527 -0.71 8.23 10.24
CA ARG A 527 -0.41 7.68 8.89
C ARG A 527 -1.65 7.07 8.24
N GLN A 528 -2.10 7.64 7.11
CA GLN A 528 -3.29 7.17 6.39
C GLN A 528 -2.92 6.50 5.05
N PRO A 529 -3.05 5.16 4.95
CA PRO A 529 -2.69 4.39 3.75
C PRO A 529 -3.71 4.48 2.60
N ASP A 530 -4.86 5.12 2.78
CA ASP A 530 -5.92 5.15 1.75
C ASP A 530 -6.57 6.51 1.55
N GLY A 531 -6.09 7.55 2.23
CA GLY A 531 -6.63 8.91 2.11
C GLY A 531 -5.63 9.95 2.60
N ALA A 532 -5.44 11.00 1.80
CA ALA A 532 -4.42 12.01 2.04
C ALA A 532 -5.00 13.40 1.74
N SER A 533 -4.77 14.36 2.64
CA SER A 533 -5.01 15.77 2.36
C SER A 533 -4.01 16.29 1.32
N PHE A 534 -4.23 17.47 0.73
CA PHE A 534 -3.24 18.05 -0.16
C PHE A 534 -1.96 18.47 0.58
N LYS A 535 -1.98 18.63 1.91
CA LYS A 535 -0.79 18.91 2.72
C LYS A 535 0.32 17.87 2.50
N VAL A 536 -0.02 16.58 2.41
CA VAL A 536 0.97 15.51 2.14
C VAL A 536 1.36 15.39 0.67
N LEU A 537 0.69 16.12 -0.22
CA LEU A 537 1.02 16.16 -1.65
C LEU A 537 1.81 17.42 -2.01
N ARG A 538 1.78 18.49 -1.22
CA ARG A 538 2.57 19.70 -1.49
C ARG A 538 4.01 19.50 -1.01
N ILE A 539 4.92 19.26 -1.94
CA ILE A 539 6.32 18.96 -1.65
C ILE A 539 7.23 20.17 -1.87
N PRO A 540 8.35 20.28 -1.15
CA PRO A 540 9.43 21.19 -1.52
C PRO A 540 10.19 20.67 -2.73
N MET A 541 10.68 21.62 -3.53
CA MET A 541 11.55 21.37 -4.67
C MET A 541 12.38 22.61 -4.98
N PHE A 542 13.69 22.43 -5.22
CA PHE A 542 14.56 23.49 -5.73
C PHE A 542 15.63 22.96 -6.67
N CYS A 543 16.20 23.87 -7.46
CA CYS A 543 17.35 23.62 -8.31
C CYS A 543 18.39 24.74 -8.14
N TYR A 544 19.64 24.35 -7.92
CA TYR A 544 20.82 25.22 -7.98
C TYR A 544 21.58 24.96 -9.28
N LEU A 545 22.04 26.03 -9.93
CA LEU A 545 22.89 25.97 -11.13
C LEU A 545 24.10 26.89 -10.95
N SER A 546 25.30 26.34 -11.13
CA SER A 546 26.55 27.13 -11.02
C SER A 546 26.72 28.13 -12.17
N ASP A 547 27.60 29.12 -11.99
CA ASP A 547 28.01 30.05 -13.05
C ASP A 547 28.52 29.31 -14.30
N ASP A 548 29.26 28.23 -14.09
CA ASP A 548 29.84 27.36 -15.12
C ASP A 548 28.77 26.64 -15.93
N TYR A 549 27.74 26.13 -15.25
CA TYR A 549 26.56 25.57 -15.87
C TYR A 549 25.82 26.62 -16.69
N MET A 550 25.50 27.76 -16.08
CA MET A 550 24.71 28.83 -16.69
C MET A 550 25.38 29.40 -17.95
N ARG A 551 26.72 29.44 -18.00
CA ARG A 551 27.45 29.86 -19.21
C ARG A 551 27.33 28.88 -20.38
N ARG A 552 27.25 27.58 -20.11
CA ARG A 552 27.10 26.53 -21.14
C ARG A 552 25.64 26.29 -21.54
N ASN A 553 24.72 26.47 -20.60
CA ASN A 553 23.30 26.12 -20.71
C ASN A 553 22.40 27.31 -20.37
N GLY A 554 22.73 28.50 -20.90
CA GLY A 554 22.03 29.75 -20.56
C GLY A 554 20.53 29.72 -20.83
N ASP A 555 20.11 29.13 -21.94
CA ASP A 555 18.69 28.99 -22.29
C ASP A 555 17.95 28.11 -21.29
N VAL A 556 18.53 26.95 -20.93
CA VAL A 556 17.96 26.03 -19.92
C VAL A 556 17.85 26.73 -18.56
N ALA A 557 18.90 27.41 -18.12
CA ALA A 557 18.90 28.14 -16.85
C ALA A 557 17.86 29.27 -16.80
N ALA A 558 17.69 30.00 -17.91
CA ALA A 558 16.67 31.05 -18.03
C ALA A 558 15.26 30.46 -18.01
N THR A 559 15.04 29.34 -18.70
CA THR A 559 13.77 28.63 -18.71
C THR A 559 13.38 28.13 -17.32
N ILE A 560 14.30 27.45 -16.61
CA ILE A 560 14.07 26.97 -15.24
C ILE A 560 13.62 28.11 -14.33
N LYS A 561 14.32 29.25 -14.36
CA LYS A 561 13.94 30.45 -13.58
C LYS A 561 12.56 30.98 -13.95
N SER A 562 12.24 31.01 -15.24
CA SER A 562 10.94 31.51 -15.71
C SER A 562 9.75 30.62 -15.29
N HIS A 563 10.01 29.33 -15.05
CA HIS A 563 9.01 28.34 -14.65
C HIS A 563 8.94 28.08 -13.13
N ALA A 564 9.60 28.90 -12.30
CA ALA A 564 9.61 28.73 -10.84
C ALA A 564 8.22 28.67 -10.18
N ASN A 565 7.20 29.29 -10.81
CA ASN A 565 5.82 29.31 -10.32
C ASN A 565 4.86 28.41 -11.12
N CYS A 566 5.36 27.61 -12.06
CA CYS A 566 4.55 26.64 -12.79
C CYS A 566 4.13 25.49 -11.85
N TYR A 567 2.94 24.93 -12.09
CA TYR A 567 2.50 23.73 -11.38
C TYR A 567 3.26 22.53 -11.91
N PHE A 568 3.57 21.57 -11.03
CA PHE A 568 4.36 20.40 -11.39
C PHE A 568 3.99 19.22 -10.50
N THR A 569 4.05 18.02 -11.06
CA THR A 569 3.93 16.77 -10.31
C THR A 569 5.21 15.96 -10.45
N ASN A 570 5.75 15.42 -9.36
CA ASN A 570 7.08 14.82 -9.33
C ASN A 570 7.23 13.49 -10.09
N ASP A 571 6.16 12.93 -10.64
CA ASP A 571 6.26 11.90 -11.69
C ASP A 571 6.91 12.43 -12.98
N LEU A 572 7.05 13.76 -13.13
CA LEU A 572 7.76 14.41 -14.24
C LEU A 572 9.21 14.77 -13.91
N GLU A 573 9.75 14.35 -12.76
CA GLU A 573 11.11 14.68 -12.32
C GLU A 573 12.18 14.10 -13.24
N TYR A 574 11.93 12.92 -13.84
CA TYR A 574 12.80 12.34 -14.86
C TYR A 574 13.02 13.32 -16.04
N GLU A 575 11.94 13.94 -16.52
CA GLU A 575 11.98 14.90 -17.62
C GLU A 575 12.67 16.19 -17.18
N PHE A 576 12.44 16.64 -15.95
CA PHE A 576 13.13 17.80 -15.39
C PHE A 576 14.65 17.57 -15.30
N ILE A 577 15.08 16.44 -14.73
CA ILE A 577 16.50 16.06 -14.60
C ILE A 577 17.15 15.92 -15.98
N CYS A 578 16.48 15.27 -16.94
CA CYS A 578 16.98 15.17 -18.31
C CYS A 578 17.15 16.54 -18.98
N GLY A 579 16.22 17.46 -18.72
CA GLY A 579 16.31 18.85 -19.17
C GLY A 579 17.47 19.62 -18.51
N VAL A 580 17.70 19.44 -17.20
CA VAL A 580 18.88 20.01 -16.50
C VAL A 580 20.18 19.40 -17.02
N LEU A 581 20.22 18.11 -17.35
CA LEU A 581 21.38 17.52 -18.01
C LEU A 581 21.55 18.01 -19.46
N ASN A 582 20.55 18.69 -20.02
CA ASN A 582 20.45 19.15 -21.40
C ASN A 582 20.55 17.97 -22.40
N MET A 583 19.75 16.94 -22.16
CA MET A 583 19.76 15.71 -22.96
C MET A 583 18.98 15.86 -24.27
N GLN A 584 19.49 15.21 -25.31
CA GLN A 584 18.75 14.89 -26.53
C GLN A 584 18.62 13.37 -26.63
N SER A 585 17.39 12.88 -26.61
CA SER A 585 17.06 11.45 -26.64
C SER A 585 15.62 11.25 -27.14
N PRO A 586 15.30 10.14 -27.83
CA PRO A 586 13.91 9.72 -28.04
C PRO A 586 13.17 9.39 -26.73
N ASN A 587 13.92 9.11 -25.66
CA ASN A 587 13.45 8.76 -24.31
C ASN A 587 13.40 10.00 -23.38
N TYR A 588 13.29 11.20 -23.94
CA TYR A 588 13.15 12.46 -23.20
C TYR A 588 12.05 13.29 -23.89
N ASP A 589 11.00 13.63 -23.16
CA ASP A 589 9.91 14.47 -23.66
C ASP A 589 10.05 15.91 -23.12
N PRO A 590 10.58 16.84 -23.94
CA PRO A 590 10.77 18.22 -23.51
C PRO A 590 9.45 18.97 -23.28
N THR A 591 8.29 18.42 -23.64
CA THR A 591 6.99 19.05 -23.37
C THR A 591 6.54 18.85 -21.92
N PHE A 592 7.14 17.90 -21.20
CA PHE A 592 6.92 17.59 -19.79
C PHE A 592 8.06 18.06 -18.87
N SER A 593 9.02 18.84 -19.37
CA SER A 593 10.17 19.31 -18.58
C SER A 593 10.07 20.80 -18.23
N LEU A 594 10.12 21.14 -16.92
CA LEU A 594 10.22 22.54 -16.48
C LEU A 594 11.51 23.24 -16.97
N ALA A 595 12.52 22.45 -17.38
CA ALA A 595 13.77 22.94 -17.94
C ALA A 595 13.71 23.19 -19.46
N SER A 596 12.53 23.02 -20.08
CA SER A 596 12.30 23.18 -21.51
C SER A 596 11.28 24.29 -21.81
N PRO A 597 11.51 25.14 -22.82
CA PRO A 597 10.54 26.16 -23.23
C PRO A 597 9.28 25.58 -23.87
N LEU A 598 9.22 24.25 -24.10
CA LEU A 598 8.05 23.53 -24.60
C LEU A 598 7.09 23.09 -23.49
N TRP A 599 7.42 23.35 -22.22
CA TRP A 599 6.49 23.15 -21.11
C TRP A 599 5.18 23.89 -21.38
N HIS A 600 4.07 23.17 -21.24
CA HIS A 600 2.74 23.72 -21.54
C HIS A 600 1.66 23.30 -20.53
N MET A 601 1.99 22.47 -19.54
CA MET A 601 1.03 21.96 -18.58
C MET A 601 0.58 23.07 -17.62
N GLU A 602 -0.74 23.17 -17.43
CA GLU A 602 -1.36 24.04 -16.43
C GLU A 602 -1.86 23.21 -15.22
N ARG A 603 -2.24 23.87 -14.13
CA ARG A 603 -2.80 23.22 -12.92
C ARG A 603 -3.92 22.22 -13.25
N LYS A 604 -4.76 22.51 -14.25
CA LYS A 604 -5.89 21.66 -14.63
C LYS A 604 -5.47 20.36 -15.33
N ASP A 605 -4.30 20.35 -15.97
CA ASP A 605 -3.81 19.24 -16.76
C ASP A 605 -3.05 18.22 -15.90
N LEU A 606 -2.68 18.61 -14.67
CA LEU A 606 -1.89 17.82 -13.75
C LEU A 606 -2.76 17.03 -12.76
N VAL A 607 -2.29 15.84 -12.42
CA VAL A 607 -3.02 14.85 -11.61
C VAL A 607 -2.17 14.27 -10.48
N THR A 608 -2.85 13.83 -9.43
CA THR A 608 -2.29 13.15 -8.25
C THR A 608 -3.12 11.91 -7.93
N ARG A 609 -2.73 11.18 -6.87
CA ARG A 609 -3.44 10.00 -6.37
C ARG A 609 -3.56 8.91 -7.45
N PHE A 610 -2.41 8.52 -8.01
CA PHE A 610 -2.30 7.55 -9.10
C PHE A 610 -2.98 8.01 -10.40
N GLY A 611 -2.82 9.29 -10.73
CA GLY A 611 -3.41 9.89 -11.93
C GLY A 611 -4.94 10.07 -11.87
N ARG A 612 -5.56 10.00 -10.68
CA ARG A 612 -7.02 9.97 -10.54
C ARG A 612 -7.65 11.30 -10.13
N THR A 613 -6.87 12.19 -9.54
CA THR A 613 -7.37 13.43 -8.92
C THR A 613 -6.67 14.64 -9.51
N SER A 614 -7.43 15.57 -10.08
CA SER A 614 -6.89 16.83 -10.62
C SER A 614 -6.32 17.72 -9.51
N LEU A 615 -5.25 18.47 -9.79
CA LEU A 615 -4.75 19.50 -8.87
C LEU A 615 -5.75 20.65 -8.64
N LEU A 616 -6.83 20.76 -9.43
CA LEU A 616 -7.92 21.70 -9.15
C LEU A 616 -8.71 21.36 -7.87
N GLU A 617 -8.61 20.12 -7.39
CA GLU A 617 -9.25 19.72 -6.12
C GLU A 617 -8.49 20.25 -4.89
N ASP A 618 -7.27 20.74 -5.06
CA ASP A 618 -6.59 21.49 -4.00
C ASP A 618 -7.27 22.85 -3.85
N THR A 619 -8.04 23.06 -2.78
CA THR A 619 -8.78 24.32 -2.54
C THR A 619 -8.18 25.16 -1.42
N GLU A 620 -7.19 24.63 -0.72
CA GLU A 620 -6.56 25.24 0.45
C GLU A 620 -5.29 26.03 0.08
N TYR A 621 -4.87 25.99 -1.20
CA TYR A 621 -3.67 26.66 -1.72
C TYR A 621 -3.91 27.39 -3.06
#